data_AF-A0A800CJ57-F1
#
_entry.id   AF-A0A800CJ57-F1
#
_cell.length_a   1.000
_cell.length_b   1.000
_cell.length_c   1.000
_cell.angle_alpha   90.00
_cell.angle_beta   90.00
_cell.angle_gamma   90.00
#
_symmetry.space_group_name_H-M   'P 1'
#
loop_
_entity.id
_entity.type
_entity.pdbx_description
1 polymer ?
#
loop_
_entity_poly.entity_id
_entity_poly.type
_entity_poly.pdbx_seq_one_letter_code
_entity_poly.pdbx_strand_id
1 'polypeptide(L)'
;MSNFDWQTEEDDVWEAEPVPIPSSRQRPRFPWRMAAVMAGLLLLAGGVLYWQVGRRVAAANDAAEADVLSTYNLVNRVVAARDVDLLSPLLSGRDMNWAREQEELVTEGLFYDRAALGLTAAAPPPVLSIEAERPYTLTLSPSLDAAELTFTQPYLAEATGEEVLLAYTAVYRLGRERWLLAPPEPE
;
A
#
# COMPACT_ATOMS: atom_id res chain seq x y z
N MET A 1 48.91 105.42 -18.32
CA MET A 1 50.07 104.59 -17.95
C MET A 1 49.56 103.42 -17.14
N SER A 2 49.41 102.26 -17.79
CA SER A 2 49.40 100.92 -17.19
C SER A 2 49.90 99.98 -18.28
N ASN A 3 51.07 99.40 -18.05
CA ASN A 3 51.68 98.40 -18.92
C ASN A 3 50.81 97.13 -18.88
N PHE A 4 50.33 96.71 -20.04
CA PHE A 4 49.69 95.42 -20.21
C PHE A 4 50.80 94.45 -20.64
N ASP A 5 51.13 93.51 -19.75
CA ASP A 5 52.20 92.52 -19.92
C ASP A 5 51.59 91.24 -20.52
N TRP A 6 52.15 90.78 -21.63
CA TRP A 6 51.65 89.62 -22.38
C TRP A 6 52.61 88.48 -22.07
N GLN A 7 52.34 87.69 -21.03
CA GLN A 7 53.00 86.40 -20.86
C GLN A 7 52.20 85.34 -21.64
N THR A 8 52.75 84.92 -22.77
CA THR A 8 52.43 83.64 -23.39
C THR A 8 53.23 82.56 -22.67
N GLU A 9 52.55 81.70 -21.92
CA GLU A 9 53.12 80.43 -21.48
C GLU A 9 52.34 79.31 -22.16
N GLU A 10 53.14 78.38 -22.67
CA GLU A 10 52.86 77.40 -23.71
C GLU A 10 52.00 76.24 -23.19
N ASP A 11 51.22 75.65 -24.10
CA ASP A 11 50.87 74.23 -24.16
C ASP A 11 50.82 73.43 -22.85
N ASP A 12 49.70 73.50 -22.12
CA ASP A 12 49.31 72.43 -21.20
C ASP A 12 48.09 71.70 -21.77
N VAL A 13 48.43 70.63 -22.50
CA VAL A 13 47.75 69.33 -22.57
C VAL A 13 46.29 69.33 -22.15
N TRP A 14 45.40 69.09 -23.12
CA TRP A 14 44.02 68.67 -22.87
C TRP A 14 44.00 67.47 -21.91
N GLU A 15 43.81 67.71 -20.61
CA GLU A 15 43.44 66.65 -19.67
C GLU A 15 42.05 66.16 -20.07
N ALA A 16 42.03 64.95 -20.61
CA ALA A 16 40.85 64.27 -21.09
C ALA A 16 39.68 64.38 -20.09
N GLU A 17 38.47 64.61 -20.60
CA GLU A 17 37.25 64.42 -19.83
C GLU A 17 37.36 63.12 -19.02
N PRO A 18 37.10 63.13 -17.71
CA PRO A 18 37.14 61.91 -16.93
C PRO A 18 36.09 60.95 -17.50
N VAL A 19 36.55 59.94 -18.24
CA VAL A 19 35.72 58.83 -18.69
C VAL A 19 35.06 58.26 -17.43
N PRO A 20 33.72 58.24 -17.32
CA PRO A 20 33.07 57.65 -16.17
C PRO A 20 33.50 56.19 -16.10
N ILE A 21 34.32 55.86 -15.10
CA ILE A 21 34.74 54.49 -14.81
C ILE A 21 33.44 53.69 -14.69
N PRO A 22 33.21 52.64 -15.48
CA PRO A 22 32.00 51.86 -15.36
C PRO A 22 31.98 51.33 -13.93
N SER A 23 31.01 51.80 -13.13
CA SER A 23 30.76 51.29 -11.80
C SER A 23 30.69 49.77 -11.92
N SER A 24 31.67 49.07 -11.33
CA SER A 24 31.68 47.61 -11.36
C SER A 24 30.28 47.15 -10.96
N ARG A 25 29.55 46.52 -11.89
CA ARG A 25 28.26 45.92 -11.57
C ARG A 25 28.60 44.90 -10.49
N GLN A 26 28.29 45.21 -9.24
CA GLN A 26 28.42 44.27 -8.15
C GLN A 26 27.64 43.04 -8.60
N ARG A 27 28.36 41.97 -8.96
CA ARG A 27 27.71 40.70 -9.26
C ARG A 27 26.89 40.40 -8.00
N PRO A 28 25.57 40.25 -8.09
CA PRO A 28 24.79 39.89 -6.92
C PRO A 28 25.42 38.61 -6.39
N ARG A 29 26.02 38.70 -5.19
CA ARG A 29 26.61 37.55 -4.51
C ARG A 29 25.42 36.64 -4.22
N PHE A 30 25.17 35.69 -5.10
CA PHE A 30 24.07 34.76 -4.95
C PHE A 30 24.23 34.14 -3.56
N PRO A 31 23.29 34.36 -2.62
CA PRO A 31 23.47 33.96 -1.26
C PRO A 31 23.34 32.44 -1.20
N TRP A 32 24.42 31.72 -1.49
CA TRP A 32 24.46 30.26 -1.49
C TRP A 32 24.00 29.68 -0.15
N ARG A 33 24.13 30.46 0.93
CA ARG A 33 23.53 30.19 2.24
C ARG A 33 21.99 30.10 2.18
N MET A 34 21.31 31.04 1.52
CA MET A 34 19.85 30.95 1.33
C MET A 34 19.46 29.78 0.43
N ALA A 35 20.24 29.51 -0.63
CA ALA A 35 19.99 28.34 -1.49
C ALA A 35 20.15 27.02 -0.72
N ALA A 36 21.18 26.91 0.14
CA ALA A 36 21.41 25.77 1.00
C ALA A 36 20.29 25.61 2.05
N VAL A 37 19.82 26.71 2.65
CA VAL A 37 18.67 26.70 3.58
C VAL A 37 17.40 26.26 2.86
N MET A 38 17.13 26.78 1.66
CA MET A 38 15.96 26.41 0.87
C MET A 38 16.01 24.94 0.45
N ALA A 39 17.17 24.46 -0.03
CA ALA A 39 17.39 23.06 -0.34
C ALA A 39 17.21 22.16 0.90
N GLY A 40 17.74 22.58 2.05
CA GLY A 40 17.57 21.86 3.32
C GLY A 40 16.10 21.78 3.76
N LEU A 41 15.34 22.87 3.64
CA LEU A 41 13.90 22.89 3.92
C LEU A 41 13.12 21.98 2.97
N LEU A 42 13.45 22.00 1.68
CA LEU A 42 12.83 21.11 0.69
C LEU A 42 13.11 19.65 0.98
N LEU A 43 14.36 19.30 1.35
CA LEU A 43 14.73 17.94 1.75
C LEU A 43 13.98 17.51 3.02
N LEU A 44 13.87 18.40 4.01
CA LEU A 44 13.15 18.11 5.24
C LEU A 44 11.65 17.90 4.99
N ALA A 45 11.02 18.81 4.23
CA ALA A 45 9.62 18.69 3.84
C ALA A 45 9.37 17.40 3.03
N GLY A 46 10.24 17.10 2.06
CA GLY A 46 10.18 15.87 1.27
C GLY A 46 10.32 14.61 2.12
N GLY A 47 11.25 14.60 3.07
CA GLY A 47 11.45 13.50 4.02
C GLY A 47 10.23 13.25 4.91
N VAL A 48 9.60 14.32 5.42
CA VAL A 48 8.38 14.22 6.24
C VAL A 48 7.21 13.67 5.41
N LEU A 49 7.01 14.17 4.19
CA LEU A 49 5.96 13.67 3.28
C LEU A 49 6.15 12.19 2.95
N TYR A 50 7.37 11.79 2.60
CA TYR A 50 7.70 10.39 2.31
C TYR A 50 7.37 9.47 3.49
N TRP A 51 7.76 9.88 4.71
CA TRP A 51 7.50 9.12 5.92
C TRP A 51 6.00 9.03 6.24
N GLN A 52 5.25 10.11 6.06
CA GLN A 52 3.81 10.13 6.29
C GLN A 52 3.05 9.24 5.30
N VAL A 53 3.45 9.24 4.02
CA VAL A 53 2.89 8.33 3.01
C VAL A 53 3.18 6.88 3.40
N GLY A 54 4.42 6.55 3.77
CA GLY A 54 4.79 5.20 4.20
C GLY A 54 3.95 4.71 5.38
N ARG A 55 3.72 5.55 6.39
CA ARG A 55 2.86 5.21 7.55
C ARG A 55 1.40 4.98 7.15
N ARG A 56 0.87 5.79 6.24
CA ARG A 56 -0.52 5.64 5.77
C ARG A 56 -0.71 4.35 4.97
N VAL A 57 0.25 3.99 4.13
CA VAL A 57 0.22 2.73 3.37
C VAL A 57 0.31 1.53 4.31
N ALA A 58 1.24 1.55 5.26
CA ALA A 58 1.37 0.48 6.26
C ALA A 58 0.07 0.31 7.06
N ALA A 59 -0.49 1.40 7.59
CA ALA A 59 -1.74 1.35 8.34
C ALA A 59 -2.94 0.86 7.50
N ALA A 60 -3.00 1.20 6.22
CA ALA A 60 -4.04 0.73 5.31
C ALA A 60 -3.91 -0.78 5.02
N ASN A 61 -2.68 -1.28 4.83
CA ASN A 61 -2.42 -2.70 4.67
C ASN A 61 -2.77 -3.50 5.93
N ASP A 62 -2.35 -3.02 7.10
CA ASP A 62 -2.62 -3.68 8.38
C ASP A 62 -4.13 -3.76 8.65
N ALA A 63 -4.87 -2.68 8.35
CA ALA A 63 -6.33 -2.66 8.46
C ALA A 63 -7.00 -3.63 7.48
N ALA A 64 -6.56 -3.65 6.22
CA ALA A 64 -7.07 -4.58 5.22
C ALA A 64 -6.78 -6.05 5.59
N GLU A 65 -5.58 -6.35 6.08
CA GLU A 65 -5.23 -7.69 6.60
C GLU A 65 -6.14 -8.08 7.76
N ALA A 66 -6.33 -7.20 8.74
CA ALA A 66 -7.22 -7.47 9.87
C ALA A 66 -8.67 -7.76 9.43
N ASP A 67 -9.20 -6.97 8.49
CA ASP A 67 -10.56 -7.13 8.01
C ASP A 67 -10.76 -8.42 7.20
N VAL A 68 -9.79 -8.79 6.36
CA VAL A 68 -9.82 -10.06 5.61
C VAL A 68 -9.80 -11.24 6.55
N LEU A 69 -8.90 -11.25 7.54
CA LEU A 69 -8.81 -12.35 8.51
C LEU A 69 -10.07 -12.43 9.39
N SER A 70 -10.64 -11.28 9.78
CA SER A 70 -11.90 -11.23 10.51
C SER A 70 -13.06 -11.82 9.68
N THR A 71 -13.12 -11.47 8.40
CA THR A 71 -14.11 -12.00 7.45
C THR A 71 -13.94 -13.51 7.28
N TYR A 72 -12.71 -14.00 7.10
CA TYR A 72 -12.39 -15.42 7.03
C TYR A 72 -12.84 -16.18 8.28
N ASN A 73 -12.48 -15.68 9.46
CA ASN A 73 -12.85 -16.30 10.73
C ASN A 73 -14.38 -16.32 10.93
N LEU A 74 -15.07 -15.27 10.47
CA LEU A 74 -16.53 -15.21 10.50
C LEU A 74 -17.15 -16.23 9.54
N VAL A 75 -16.67 -16.32 8.30
CA VAL A 75 -17.11 -17.34 7.34
C VAL A 75 -16.95 -18.74 7.93
N ASN A 76 -15.79 -19.07 8.49
CA ASN A 76 -15.56 -20.39 9.09
C ASN A 76 -16.51 -20.70 10.25
N ARG A 77 -16.80 -19.70 11.08
CA ARG A 77 -17.77 -19.84 12.18
C ARG A 77 -19.17 -20.12 11.64
N VAL A 78 -19.58 -19.40 10.61
CA VAL A 78 -20.88 -19.56 9.95
C VAL A 78 -20.99 -20.92 9.25
N VAL A 79 -19.94 -21.34 8.54
CA VAL A 79 -19.82 -22.67 7.91
C VAL A 79 -19.96 -23.77 8.96
N ALA A 80 -19.26 -23.64 10.10
CA ALA A 80 -19.35 -24.61 11.20
C ALA A 80 -20.75 -24.66 11.82
N ALA A 81 -21.45 -23.53 11.88
CA ALA A 81 -22.84 -23.44 12.35
C ALA A 81 -23.87 -23.88 11.31
N ARG A 82 -23.48 -24.03 10.04
CA ARG A 82 -24.35 -24.28 8.88
C ARG A 82 -25.46 -23.24 8.73
N ASP A 83 -25.15 -21.98 9.04
CA ASP A 83 -26.09 -20.87 9.00
C ASP A 83 -25.99 -20.12 7.66
N VAL A 84 -26.79 -20.55 6.69
CA VAL A 84 -26.75 -19.99 5.33
C VAL A 84 -27.18 -18.52 5.29
N ASP A 85 -28.14 -18.12 6.13
CA ASP A 85 -28.64 -16.75 6.20
C ASP A 85 -27.52 -15.78 6.62
N LEU A 86 -26.61 -16.22 7.48
CA LEU A 86 -25.41 -15.47 7.86
C LEU A 86 -24.27 -15.57 6.84
N LEU A 87 -24.27 -16.58 5.96
CA LEU A 87 -23.26 -16.77 4.93
C LEU A 87 -23.51 -15.88 3.71
N SER A 88 -24.75 -15.81 3.23
CA SER A 88 -25.13 -15.06 2.02
C SER A 88 -24.56 -13.61 1.98
N PRO A 89 -24.63 -12.79 3.04
CA PRO A 89 -24.07 -11.43 3.02
C PRO A 89 -22.53 -11.37 3.04
N LEU A 90 -21.85 -12.51 3.25
CA LEU A 90 -20.38 -12.64 3.21
C LEU A 90 -19.87 -13.12 1.86
N LEU A 91 -20.76 -13.59 0.97
CA LEU A 91 -20.42 -14.02 -0.37
C LEU A 91 -20.43 -12.85 -1.35
N SER A 92 -19.51 -12.89 -2.31
CA SER A 92 -19.42 -11.92 -3.38
C SER A 92 -20.57 -12.10 -4.36
N GLY A 93 -21.29 -11.01 -4.63
CA GLY A 93 -22.38 -11.01 -5.62
C GLY A 93 -21.92 -11.03 -7.10
N ARG A 94 -20.62 -11.20 -7.36
CA ARG A 94 -20.06 -11.14 -8.73
C ARG A 94 -20.37 -12.38 -9.56
N ASP A 95 -20.51 -13.53 -8.92
CA ASP A 95 -20.93 -14.78 -9.54
C ASP A 95 -22.01 -15.43 -8.68
N MET A 96 -23.26 -15.35 -9.17
CA MET A 96 -24.44 -15.88 -8.49
C MET A 96 -24.52 -17.40 -8.48
N ASN A 97 -23.89 -18.07 -9.44
CA ASN A 97 -23.90 -19.53 -9.48
C ASN A 97 -22.90 -20.07 -8.46
N TRP A 98 -21.69 -19.52 -8.46
CA TRP A 98 -20.67 -19.87 -7.46
C TRP A 98 -21.16 -19.60 -6.03
N ALA A 99 -21.81 -18.44 -5.78
CA ALA A 99 -22.34 -18.12 -4.46
C ALA A 99 -23.40 -19.14 -4.00
N ARG A 100 -24.31 -19.54 -4.89
CA ARG A 100 -25.32 -20.56 -4.61
C ARG A 100 -24.70 -21.92 -4.30
N GLU A 101 -23.66 -22.31 -5.04
CA GLU A 101 -22.91 -23.54 -4.77
C GLU A 101 -22.26 -23.51 -3.37
N GLN A 102 -21.72 -22.35 -2.94
CA GLN A 102 -21.19 -22.24 -1.58
C GLN A 102 -22.27 -22.39 -0.51
N GLU A 103 -23.45 -21.80 -0.71
CA GLU A 103 -24.60 -21.94 0.20
C GLU A 103 -25.07 -23.40 0.29
N GLU A 104 -25.14 -24.10 -0.84
CA GLU A 104 -25.49 -25.52 -0.90
C GLU A 104 -24.44 -26.38 -0.16
N LEU A 105 -23.15 -26.16 -0.43
CA LEU A 105 -22.06 -26.85 0.26
C LEU A 105 -22.11 -26.63 1.78
N VAL A 106 -22.47 -25.43 2.26
CA VAL A 106 -22.62 -25.18 3.70
C VAL A 106 -23.86 -25.87 4.28
N THR A 107 -24.97 -25.84 3.54
CA THR A 107 -26.22 -26.53 3.94
C THR A 107 -25.99 -28.03 4.15
N GLU A 108 -25.27 -28.65 3.21
CA GLU A 108 -24.95 -30.08 3.24
C GLU A 108 -23.81 -30.41 4.21
N GLY A 109 -23.08 -29.40 4.70
CA GLY A 109 -21.90 -29.57 5.54
C GLY A 109 -20.68 -30.09 4.77
N LEU A 110 -20.66 -29.87 3.46
CA LEU A 110 -19.62 -30.33 2.54
C LEU A 110 -18.57 -29.27 2.19
N PHE A 111 -18.67 -28.06 2.75
CA PHE A 111 -17.77 -26.95 2.44
C PHE A 111 -16.27 -27.32 2.54
N TYR A 112 -15.89 -28.01 3.62
CA TYR A 112 -14.54 -28.57 3.80
C TYR A 112 -14.50 -30.09 3.65
N ASP A 113 -15.59 -30.74 3.27
CA ASP A 113 -15.59 -32.19 3.12
C ASP A 113 -14.82 -32.61 1.86
N ARG A 114 -14.03 -33.67 2.00
CA ARG A 114 -13.22 -34.23 0.92
C ARG A 114 -13.37 -35.76 0.88
N ALA A 115 -14.53 -36.28 1.28
CA ALA A 115 -14.82 -37.71 1.30
C ALA A 115 -14.65 -38.38 -0.07
N ALA A 116 -14.90 -37.66 -1.18
CA ALA A 116 -14.63 -38.16 -2.54
C ALA A 116 -13.14 -38.50 -2.80
N LEU A 117 -12.23 -37.92 -2.02
CA LEU A 117 -10.80 -38.19 -2.03
C LEU A 117 -10.38 -39.17 -0.92
N GLY A 118 -11.33 -39.71 -0.15
CA GLY A 118 -11.05 -40.51 1.05
C GLY A 118 -10.40 -39.70 2.16
N LEU A 119 -10.70 -38.40 2.25
CA LEU A 119 -10.13 -37.47 3.23
C LEU A 119 -11.23 -36.91 4.13
N THR A 120 -11.03 -37.00 5.45
CA THR A 120 -11.92 -36.42 6.45
C THR A 120 -11.20 -35.30 7.20
N ALA A 121 -11.90 -34.20 7.50
CA ALA A 121 -11.28 -33.08 8.21
C ALA A 121 -10.82 -33.53 9.61
N ALA A 122 -9.52 -33.40 9.90
CA ALA A 122 -8.93 -33.84 11.17
C ALA A 122 -9.25 -32.88 12.32
N ALA A 123 -9.41 -31.60 11.98
CA ALA A 123 -9.65 -30.49 12.89
C ALA A 123 -10.57 -29.46 12.21
N PRO A 124 -11.21 -28.56 12.97
CA PRO A 124 -11.87 -27.39 12.38
C PRO A 124 -10.85 -26.50 11.64
N PRO A 125 -11.32 -25.59 10.77
CA PRO A 125 -10.48 -24.59 10.14
C PRO A 125 -9.68 -23.77 11.16
N PRO A 126 -8.41 -23.43 10.87
CA PRO A 126 -7.59 -22.65 11.79
C PRO A 126 -8.21 -21.26 11.99
N VAL A 127 -8.12 -20.73 13.22
CA VAL A 127 -8.44 -19.33 13.48
C VAL A 127 -7.20 -18.51 13.18
N LEU A 128 -7.30 -17.59 12.23
CA LEU A 128 -6.15 -16.80 11.78
C LEU A 128 -6.12 -15.44 12.49
N SER A 129 -4.91 -14.99 12.85
CA SER A 129 -4.69 -13.71 13.50
C SER A 129 -3.32 -13.12 13.13
N ILE A 130 -3.17 -11.82 13.34
CA ILE A 130 -1.95 -11.07 12.99
C ILE A 130 -0.80 -11.34 13.99
N GLU A 131 -1.10 -11.83 15.19
CA GLU A 131 -0.23 -11.68 16.37
C GLU A 131 0.86 -12.77 16.56
N ALA A 132 0.85 -13.90 15.83
CA ALA A 132 1.91 -14.92 15.92
C ALA A 132 1.96 -15.86 14.70
N GLU A 133 3.08 -16.61 14.57
CA GLU A 133 3.40 -17.64 13.55
C GLU A 133 2.35 -17.76 12.46
N ARG A 134 2.48 -17.01 11.36
CA ARG A 134 1.45 -16.97 10.31
C ARG A 134 1.30 -18.35 9.67
N PRO A 135 0.28 -19.18 9.98
CA PRO A 135 0.04 -20.42 9.25
C PRO A 135 -0.60 -20.15 7.87
N TYR A 136 -0.53 -18.89 7.41
CA TYR A 136 -1.16 -18.38 6.22
C TYR A 136 -0.25 -17.40 5.48
N THR A 137 -0.48 -17.29 4.18
CA THR A 137 0.06 -16.23 3.33
C THR A 137 -1.12 -15.38 2.87
N LEU A 138 -1.03 -14.07 3.09
CA LEU A 138 -2.02 -13.10 2.61
C LEU A 138 -1.36 -12.16 1.61
N THR A 139 -1.90 -12.13 0.40
CA THR A 139 -1.46 -11.19 -0.66
C THR A 139 -2.58 -10.20 -0.92
N LEU A 140 -2.31 -8.91 -0.71
CA LEU A 140 -3.25 -7.82 -0.99
C LEU A 140 -2.95 -7.20 -2.37
N SER A 141 -4.00 -6.82 -3.11
CA SER A 141 -3.83 -6.01 -4.32
C SER A 141 -3.29 -4.62 -3.97
N PRO A 142 -2.53 -3.96 -4.86
CA PRO A 142 -2.03 -2.59 -4.62
C PRO A 142 -3.16 -1.56 -4.38
N SER A 143 -4.35 -1.83 -4.92
CA SER A 143 -5.57 -1.02 -4.75
C SER A 143 -6.35 -1.35 -3.47
N LEU A 144 -5.95 -2.37 -2.70
CA LEU A 144 -6.63 -2.84 -1.49
C LEU A 144 -8.11 -3.17 -1.69
N ASP A 145 -8.44 -3.69 -2.87
CA ASP A 145 -9.79 -4.12 -3.25
C ASP A 145 -9.89 -5.63 -3.50
N ALA A 146 -8.77 -6.34 -3.44
CA ALA A 146 -8.67 -7.78 -3.58
C ALA A 146 -7.62 -8.35 -2.63
N ALA A 147 -7.86 -9.57 -2.18
CA ALA A 147 -6.94 -10.30 -1.32
C ALA A 147 -6.98 -11.79 -1.64
N GLU A 148 -5.82 -12.43 -1.59
CA GLU A 148 -5.69 -13.89 -1.69
C GLU A 148 -5.11 -14.42 -0.39
N LEU A 149 -5.89 -15.27 0.28
CA LEU A 149 -5.53 -15.89 1.54
C LEU A 149 -5.25 -17.37 1.31
N THR A 150 -4.00 -17.77 1.46
CA THR A 150 -3.57 -19.17 1.41
C THR A 150 -3.31 -19.69 2.82
N PHE A 151 -3.89 -20.82 3.20
CA PHE A 151 -3.69 -21.47 4.50
C PHE A 151 -3.69 -22.99 4.35
N THR A 152 -3.22 -23.71 5.37
CA THR A 152 -3.23 -25.17 5.39
C THR A 152 -4.34 -25.72 6.29
N GLN A 153 -4.96 -26.81 5.85
CA GLN A 153 -5.98 -27.54 6.60
C GLN A 153 -5.57 -29.00 6.75
N PRO A 154 -5.57 -29.56 7.98
CA PRO A 154 -5.27 -30.96 8.20
C PRO A 154 -6.47 -31.87 7.92
N TYR A 155 -6.20 -32.98 7.24
CA TYR A 155 -7.13 -34.06 6.92
C TYR A 155 -6.55 -35.40 7.37
N LEU A 156 -7.41 -36.38 7.64
CA LEU A 156 -7.04 -37.78 7.83
C LEU A 156 -7.41 -38.57 6.58
N ALA A 157 -6.45 -39.32 6.04
CA ALA A 157 -6.71 -40.28 4.98
C ALA A 157 -7.43 -41.51 5.56
N GLU A 158 -8.63 -41.81 5.07
CA GLU A 158 -9.45 -42.91 5.60
C GLU A 158 -8.77 -44.28 5.45
N ALA A 159 -7.98 -44.46 4.39
CA ALA A 159 -7.33 -45.74 4.10
C ALA A 159 -6.14 -46.05 5.03
N THR A 160 -5.41 -45.03 5.50
CA THR A 160 -4.16 -45.21 6.28
C THR A 160 -4.23 -44.63 7.68
N GLY A 161 -5.15 -43.69 7.94
CA GLY A 161 -5.20 -42.89 9.16
C GLY A 161 -4.10 -41.83 9.25
N GLU A 162 -3.30 -41.62 8.19
CA GLU A 162 -2.24 -40.61 8.15
C GLU A 162 -2.81 -39.20 7.98
N GLU A 163 -2.14 -38.23 8.59
CA GLU A 163 -2.49 -36.82 8.46
C GLU A 163 -1.91 -36.23 7.16
N VAL A 164 -2.78 -35.60 6.37
CA VAL A 164 -2.46 -34.94 5.11
C VAL A 164 -2.80 -33.46 5.23
N LEU A 165 -1.84 -32.58 4.96
CA LEU A 165 -2.06 -31.14 4.93
C LEU A 165 -2.41 -30.69 3.52
N LEU A 166 -3.59 -30.10 3.35
CA LEU A 166 -4.02 -29.50 2.09
C LEU A 166 -3.90 -27.99 2.15
N ALA A 167 -3.33 -27.39 1.11
CA ALA A 167 -3.30 -25.95 0.93
C ALA A 167 -4.62 -25.46 0.31
N TYR A 168 -5.20 -24.42 0.90
CA TYR A 168 -6.42 -23.77 0.46
C TYR A 168 -6.13 -22.33 0.09
N THR A 169 -6.67 -21.88 -1.04
CA THR A 169 -6.63 -20.48 -1.43
C THR A 169 -8.05 -19.93 -1.45
N ALA A 170 -8.31 -18.92 -0.63
CA ALA A 170 -9.56 -18.18 -0.59
C ALA A 170 -9.34 -16.78 -1.16
N VAL A 171 -10.16 -16.38 -2.11
CA VAL A 171 -10.11 -15.05 -2.72
C VAL A 171 -11.15 -14.17 -2.04
N TYR A 172 -10.75 -12.96 -1.66
CA TYR A 172 -11.63 -11.94 -1.11
C TYR A 172 -11.64 -10.70 -1.99
N ARG A 173 -12.78 -10.06 -2.09
CA ARG A 173 -12.94 -8.76 -2.76
C ARG A 173 -13.61 -7.78 -1.84
N LEU A 174 -13.15 -6.53 -1.89
CA LEU A 174 -13.79 -5.45 -1.16
C LEU A 174 -15.14 -5.13 -1.81
N GLY A 175 -16.22 -5.33 -1.04
CA GLY A 175 -17.55 -4.83 -1.34
C GLY A 175 -17.70 -3.36 -0.97
N ARG A 176 -18.93 -2.89 -0.79
CA ARG A 176 -19.18 -1.48 -0.41
C ARG A 176 -18.64 -1.14 0.98
N GLU A 177 -18.71 -2.08 1.91
CA GLU A 177 -18.47 -1.84 3.35
C GLU A 177 -17.60 -2.90 4.01
N ARG A 178 -17.37 -4.05 3.36
CA ARG A 178 -16.65 -5.19 3.93
C ARG A 178 -16.01 -6.04 2.84
N TRP A 179 -15.06 -6.87 3.24
CA TRP A 179 -14.52 -7.94 2.41
C TRP A 179 -15.56 -9.05 2.26
N LEU A 180 -15.62 -9.63 1.07
CA LEU A 180 -16.54 -10.70 0.70
C LEU A 180 -15.74 -11.85 0.10
N LEU A 181 -16.08 -13.09 0.46
CA LEU A 181 -15.52 -14.29 -0.16
C LEU A 181 -15.96 -14.34 -1.62
N ALA A 182 -15.00 -14.43 -2.52
CA ALA A 182 -15.21 -14.33 -3.95
C ALA A 182 -14.80 -15.62 -4.67
N PRO A 183 -15.36 -15.87 -5.87
CA PRO A 183 -14.88 -16.95 -6.71
C PRO A 183 -13.39 -16.77 -7.04
N PRO A 184 -12.66 -17.87 -7.24
CA PRO A 184 -11.31 -17.82 -7.79
C PRO A 184 -11.33 -17.16 -9.19
N GLU A 185 -10.24 -16.50 -9.56
CA GLU A 185 -10.11 -16.01 -10.94
C GLU A 185 -9.99 -17.20 -11.90
N PRO A 186 -10.64 -17.15 -13.07
CA PRO A 186 -10.39 -18.15 -14.11
C PRO A 186 -8.95 -18.00 -14.61
N GLU A 187 -8.23 -19.13 -14.72
CA GLU A 187 -6.90 -19.22 -15.34
C GLU A 187 -6.93 -18.89 -16.85
#